data_AF-A0A259BIM9-F1
#
_entry.id   AF-A0A259BIM9-F1
#
_cell.length_a   1.000
_cell.length_b   1.000
_cell.length_c   1.000
_cell.angle_alpha   90.00
_cell.angle_beta   90.00
_cell.angle_gamma   90.00
#
_symmetry.space_group_name_H-M   'P 1'
#
loop_
_entity.id
_entity.type
_entity.pdbx_description
1 polymer ?
#
loop_
_entity_poly.entity_id
_entity_poly.type
_entity_poly.pdbx_seq_one_letter_code
_entity_poly.pdbx_strand_id
1 'polypeptide(L)'
;ALAPDANDDASPAAHAFWMFVSDLFAGFTPVIPFALLPMEQARIVSLAVTALLLLALGIGRGLVAKRPVARTAFETLSVATCAALAGIAMGHFLS
;
A
#
# COMPACT_ATOMS: atom_id res chain seq x y z
N ALA A 1 9.65 -32.32 10.67
CA ALA A 1 9.09 -31.90 9.37
C ALA A 1 7.70 -31.37 9.64
N LEU A 2 7.48 -30.06 9.49
CA LEU A 2 6.14 -29.47 9.62
C LEU A 2 5.39 -29.77 8.31
N ALA A 3 4.15 -30.27 8.40
CA ALA A 3 3.33 -30.62 7.25
C ALA A 3 3.07 -29.38 6.37
N PRO A 4 3.01 -29.51 5.03
CA PRO A 4 2.58 -28.43 4.17
C PRO A 4 1.12 -28.09 4.48
N ASP A 5 0.85 -26.82 4.73
CA ASP A 5 -0.48 -26.33 5.06
C ASP A 5 -1.44 -26.57 3.88
N ALA A 6 -2.52 -27.30 4.13
CA ALA A 6 -3.49 -27.78 3.12
C ALA A 6 -4.46 -26.69 2.62
N ASN A 7 -3.93 -25.54 2.18
CA ASN A 7 -4.66 -24.50 1.42
C ASN A 7 -3.88 -24.04 0.17
N ASP A 8 -2.91 -24.83 -0.28
CA ASP A 8 -1.89 -24.48 -1.27
C ASP A 8 -2.23 -24.95 -2.71
N ASP A 9 -3.52 -24.91 -3.09
CA ASP A 9 -3.98 -25.37 -4.42
C ASP A 9 -3.93 -24.28 -5.50
N ALA A 10 -3.54 -23.06 -5.16
CA ALA A 10 -3.37 -21.98 -6.13
C ALA A 10 -1.99 -22.07 -6.77
N SER A 11 -1.94 -22.25 -8.09
CA SER A 11 -0.68 -22.26 -8.83
C SER A 11 0.10 -20.95 -8.58
N PRO A 12 1.45 -20.96 -8.65
CA PRO A 12 2.26 -19.75 -8.49
C PRO A 12 1.81 -18.59 -9.40
N ALA A 13 1.28 -18.92 -10.59
CA ALA A 13 0.69 -17.96 -11.51
C ALA A 13 -0.57 -17.29 -10.95
N ALA A 14 -1.43 -18.03 -10.25
CA ALA A 14 -2.62 -17.48 -9.60
C ALA A 14 -2.24 -16.52 -8.46
N HIS A 15 -1.21 -16.83 -7.65
CA HIS A 15 -0.71 -15.90 -6.64
C HIS A 15 -0.13 -14.62 -7.24
N ALA A 16 0.68 -14.74 -8.30
CA ALA A 16 1.22 -13.57 -9.00
C ALA A 16 0.09 -12.71 -9.61
N PHE A 17 -0.93 -13.34 -10.18
CA PHE A 17 -2.10 -12.65 -10.72
C PHE A 17 -2.86 -11.88 -9.63
N TRP A 18 -3.11 -12.49 -8.47
CA TRP A 18 -3.77 -11.83 -7.36
C TRP A 18 -2.94 -10.69 -6.75
N MET A 19 -1.62 -10.83 -6.71
CA MET A 19 -0.73 -9.74 -6.28
C MET A 19 -0.80 -8.57 -7.27
N PHE A 20 -0.65 -8.84 -8.57
CA PHE A 20 -0.74 -7.81 -9.61
C PHE A 20 -2.06 -7.04 -9.58
N VAL A 21 -3.18 -7.77 -9.52
CA VAL A 21 -4.52 -7.16 -9.47
C VAL A 21 -4.64 -6.30 -8.20
N SER A 22 -4.23 -6.82 -7.05
CA SER A 22 -4.31 -6.08 -5.78
C SER A 22 -3.46 -4.81 -5.79
N ASP A 23 -2.23 -4.89 -6.30
CA ASP A 23 -1.31 -3.76 -6.42
C ASP A 23 -1.83 -2.71 -7.42
N LEU A 24 -2.44 -3.16 -8.52
CA LEU A 24 -3.07 -2.29 -9.51
C LEU A 24 -4.20 -1.47 -8.88
N PHE A 25 -5.12 -2.13 -8.17
CA PHE A 25 -6.22 -1.43 -7.48
C PHE A 25 -5.71 -0.52 -6.37
N ALA A 26 -4.74 -0.98 -5.57
CA ALA A 26 -4.14 -0.17 -4.52
C ALA A 26 -3.47 1.10 -5.06
N GLY A 27 -2.75 0.98 -6.18
CA GLY A 27 -2.10 2.11 -6.85
C GLY A 27 -3.08 3.07 -7.55
N PHE A 28 -4.17 2.55 -8.13
CA PHE A 28 -5.18 3.38 -8.81
C PHE A 28 -6.02 4.21 -7.83
N THR A 29 -6.32 3.68 -6.65
CA THR A 29 -7.22 4.33 -5.68
C THR A 29 -6.83 5.79 -5.37
N PRO A 30 -5.56 6.12 -5.00
CA PRO A 30 -5.16 7.50 -4.75
C PRO A 30 -4.99 8.35 -6.02
N VAL A 31 -5.05 7.77 -7.23
CA VAL A 31 -4.98 8.49 -8.51
C VAL A 31 -6.34 9.06 -8.91
N ILE A 32 -7.45 8.41 -8.52
CA ILE A 32 -8.83 8.83 -8.84
C ILE A 32 -9.10 10.31 -8.51
N PRO A 33 -8.69 10.86 -7.35
CA PRO A 33 -8.86 12.28 -7.03
C PRO A 33 -8.26 13.22 -8.10
N PHE A 34 -7.14 12.88 -8.72
CA PHE A 34 -6.51 13.70 -9.75
C PHE A 34 -7.28 13.75 -11.07
N ALA A 35 -8.12 12.74 -11.34
CA ALA A 35 -8.97 12.73 -12.52
C ALA A 35 -10.23 13.60 -12.36
N LEU A 36 -10.66 13.86 -11.12
CA LEU A 36 -11.95 14.47 -10.82
C LEU A 36 -11.84 15.88 -10.18
N LEU A 37 -10.72 16.21 -9.56
CA LEU A 37 -10.53 17.44 -8.79
C LEU A 37 -9.41 18.34 -9.33
N PRO A 38 -9.45 19.66 -9.05
CA PRO A 38 -8.36 20.58 -9.36
C PRO A 38 -7.06 20.16 -8.67
N MET A 39 -5.92 20.40 -9.34
CA MET A 39 -4.59 19.91 -8.93
C MET A 39 -4.23 20.20 -7.46
N GLU A 40 -4.57 21.38 -6.94
CA GLU A 40 -4.26 21.76 -5.56
C GLU A 40 -5.04 20.94 -4.52
N GLN A 41 -6.33 20.77 -4.74
CA GLN A 41 -7.20 19.96 -3.88
C GLN A 41 -6.91 18.46 -4.04
N ALA A 42 -6.66 18.00 -5.27
CA ALA A 42 -6.39 16.61 -5.59
C ALA A 42 -5.16 16.06 -4.86
N ARG A 43 -4.10 16.88 -4.72
CA ARG A 43 -2.88 16.49 -3.98
C ARG A 43 -3.17 16.16 -2.52
N ILE A 44 -3.89 17.04 -1.83
CA ILE A 44 -4.22 16.85 -0.40
C ILE A 44 -5.13 15.65 -0.22
N VAL A 45 -6.16 15.52 -1.05
CA VAL A 45 -7.11 14.39 -0.99
C VAL A 45 -6.39 13.07 -1.28
N SER A 46 -5.56 13.02 -2.32
CA SER A 46 -4.78 11.83 -2.67
C SER A 46 -3.84 11.43 -1.54
N LEU A 47 -3.11 12.38 -0.95
CA LEU A 47 -2.19 12.12 0.16
C LEU A 47 -2.93 11.59 1.39
N ALA A 48 -4.09 12.18 1.72
CA ALA A 48 -4.94 11.69 2.81
C ALA A 48 -5.47 10.27 2.53
N VAL A 49 -5.93 9.99 1.31
CA VAL A 49 -6.39 8.66 0.90
C VAL A 49 -5.25 7.64 1.00
N THR A 50 -4.06 7.95 0.48
CA THR A 50 -2.88 7.08 0.58
C THR A 50 -2.52 6.78 2.04
N ALA A 51 -2.50 7.80 2.90
CA ALA A 51 -2.20 7.61 4.32
C ALA A 51 -3.24 6.70 5.01
N LEU A 52 -4.53 6.90 4.72
CA LEU A 52 -5.61 6.06 5.25
C LEU A 52 -5.53 4.62 4.74
N LEU A 53 -5.25 4.42 3.44
CA LEU A 53 -5.09 3.10 2.85
C LEU A 53 -3.91 2.34 3.47
N LEU A 54 -2.77 3.02 3.66
CA LEU A 54 -1.60 2.42 4.29
C LEU A 54 -1.81 2.10 5.77
N LEU A 55 -2.55 2.96 6.50
CA LEU A 55 -2.98 2.67 7.86
C LEU A 55 -3.88 1.44 7.90
N ALA A 56 -4.91 1.40 7.06
CA ALA A 56 -5.82 0.26 6.96
C ALA A 56 -5.06 -1.03 6.58
N LEU A 57 -4.12 -0.95 5.65
CA LEU A 57 -3.27 -2.07 5.25
C LEU A 57 -2.36 -2.53 6.41
N GLY A 58 -1.75 -1.58 7.13
CA GLY A 58 -0.92 -1.80 8.32
C GLY A 58 -1.70 -2.47 9.47
N ILE A 59 -2.97 -2.12 9.62
CA ILE A 59 -3.89 -2.73 10.58
C ILE A 59 -4.28 -4.13 10.10
N GLY A 60 -4.72 -4.26 8.85
CA GLY A 60 -5.13 -5.53 8.24
C GLY A 60 -4.03 -6.58 8.31
N ARG A 61 -2.79 -6.23 7.94
CA ARG A 61 -1.64 -7.13 8.08
C ARG A 61 -1.38 -7.52 9.54
N GLY A 62 -1.59 -6.61 10.48
CA GLY A 62 -1.39 -6.86 11.91
C GLY A 62 -2.40 -7.86 12.46
N LEU A 63 -3.67 -7.72 12.05
CA LEU A 63 -4.75 -8.63 12.41
C LEU A 63 -4.54 -10.02 11.81
N VAL A 64 -4.23 -10.12 10.51
CA VAL A 64 -4.01 -11.41 9.82
C VAL A 64 -2.76 -12.11 10.38
N ALA A 65 -1.68 -11.37 10.63
CA ALA A 65 -0.44 -11.92 11.15
C ALA A 65 -0.44 -12.14 12.68
N LYS A 66 -1.52 -11.79 13.39
CA LYS A 66 -1.64 -11.84 14.87
C LYS A 66 -0.46 -11.12 15.57
N ARG A 67 0.02 -10.03 14.98
CA ARG A 67 1.13 -9.20 15.50
C ARG A 67 0.55 -7.92 16.11
N PRO A 68 1.30 -7.22 16.99
CA PRO A 68 0.84 -5.95 17.55
C PRO A 68 0.50 -4.94 16.44
N VAL A 69 -0.79 -4.65 16.30
CA VAL A 69 -1.37 -3.84 15.22
C VAL A 69 -0.75 -2.44 15.14
N ALA A 70 -0.51 -1.83 16.31
CA ALA A 70 0.14 -0.53 16.36
C ALA A 70 1.54 -0.57 15.75
N ARG A 71 2.33 -1.61 16.05
CA ARG A 71 3.69 -1.77 15.51
C ARG A 71 3.65 -1.99 14.00
N THR A 72 2.77 -2.84 13.50
CA THR A 72 2.67 -3.10 12.05
C THR A 72 2.21 -1.88 11.28
N ALA A 73 1.30 -1.09 11.84
CA ALA A 73 0.88 0.19 11.26
C ALA A 73 2.03 1.21 11.24
N PHE A 74 2.78 1.36 12.34
CA PHE A 74 3.94 2.25 12.40
C PHE A 74 5.05 1.84 11.43
N GLU A 75 5.35 0.54 11.30
CA GLU A 75 6.31 0.02 10.33
C GLU A 75 5.89 0.36 8.90
N THR A 76 4.64 0.10 8.53
CA THR A 76 4.11 0.39 7.18
C THR A 76 4.11 1.89 6.89
N LEU A 77 3.67 2.72 7.84
CA LEU A 77 3.71 4.18 7.69
C LEU A 77 5.13 4.70 7.53
N SER A 78 6.08 4.21 8.34
CA SER A 78 7.48 4.67 8.29
C SER A 78 8.11 4.38 6.93
N VAL A 79 7.91 3.17 6.39
CA VAL A 79 8.39 2.80 5.05
C VAL A 79 7.76 3.71 3.99
N ALA A 80 6.45 3.94 4.06
CA ALA A 80 5.77 4.82 3.12
C ALA A 80 6.23 6.28 3.21
N THR A 81 6.47 6.79 4.42
CA THR A 81 7.03 8.14 4.62
C THR A 81 8.42 8.24 4.01
N CYS A 82 9.30 7.25 4.22
CA CYS A 82 10.61 7.22 3.58
C CYS A 82 10.50 7.19 2.05
N ALA A 83 9.58 6.38 1.50
CA ALA A 83 9.35 6.31 0.06
C ALA A 83 8.83 7.64 -0.51
N ALA A 84 7.90 8.29 0.17
CA ALA A 84 7.37 9.60 -0.23
C ALA A 84 8.46 10.68 -0.21
N LEU A 85 9.30 10.72 0.83
CA LEU A 85 10.44 11.64 0.93
C LEU A 85 11.47 11.39 -0.19
N ALA A 86 11.77 10.12 -0.49
CA ALA A 86 12.65 9.78 -1.61
C ALA A 86 12.07 10.24 -2.96
N GLY A 87 10.75 10.12 -3.16
CA GLY A 87 10.06 10.63 -4.33
C GLY A 87 10.14 12.16 -4.45
N ILE A 88 9.95 12.88 -3.35
CA ILE A 88 10.10 14.35 -3.31
C ILE A 88 11.55 14.74 -3.64
N ALA A 89 12.53 14.07 -3.04
CA ALA A 89 13.94 14.32 -3.31
C ALA A 89 14.28 14.10 -4.79
N MET A 90 13.85 12.98 -5.38
CA MET A 90 14.02 12.72 -6.82
C MET A 90 13.35 13.77 -7.69
N GLY A 91 12.14 14.22 -7.31
CA GLY A 91 11.45 15.31 -8.01
C GLY A 91 12.26 16.62 -8.01
N HIS A 92 12.93 16.93 -6.90
CA HIS A 92 13.82 18.08 -6.82
C HIS A 92 15.15 17.90 -7.56
N PHE A 93 15.68 16.68 -7.67
CA PHE A 93 16.93 16.42 -8.42
C PHE A 93 16.76 16.48 -9.94
N LEU A 94 15.56 16.20 -10.45
CA LEU A 94 15.25 16.17 -11.88
C LEU A 94 14.59 17.46 -12.40
N SER A 95 14.13 18.34 -11.51
CA SER A 95 13.56 19.66 -11.84
C SER A 95 14.61 20.75 -11.87
#